data_AF-A0A7C1CJS4-F1
#
_entry.id   AF-A0A7C1CJS4-F1
#
_cell.length_a   1.000
_cell.length_b   1.000
_cell.length_c   1.000
_cell.angle_alpha   90.00
_cell.angle_beta   90.00
_cell.angle_gamma   90.00
#
_symmetry.space_group_name_H-M   'P 1'
#
loop_
_entity.id
_entity.type
_entity.pdbx_description
1 polymer ?
#
loop_
_entity_poly.entity_id
_entity_poly.type
_entity_poly.pdbx_seq_one_letter_code
_entity_poly.pdbx_strand_id
1 'polypeptide(L)'
;MAVPLHLPVPVQVGTAVVPLFFKMLTRVNRVAISLVAAVLILQACIFETTHTDISNIPIPAWVVHEFDLPVEARCFRYDRMLFEDGRFVDHWQKGASVPDMSRFETQLWFYYRARRYIDLGFEAIHFGQVMLMDDNDSGHVHWRDMLERVRAYAKRHARRNFLLCDAHTSGVAVDGELLFDFHSFPLRTKDVIEKPQEVILVQGHLDSIYGKSLGGKTPSGWTCEHLPYLVELDNYGVKKPVSGGIPYYSWGWNEITWFASQPEDYRNHWLRYAWDWLRENDPNGWLKMPTQRCLAGHLERRKWYHANTQSPAAPDGFNQEKTIRQIWTEK
;
A
#
# COMPACT_ATOMS: atom_id res chain seq x y z
N MET A 1 -16.91 -10.37 -16.43
CA MET A 1 -17.42 -9.02 -16.76
C MET A 1 -16.98 -8.09 -15.65
N ALA A 2 -15.96 -7.26 -15.91
CA ALA A 2 -15.52 -6.25 -14.95
C ALA A 2 -16.37 -4.99 -15.16
N VAL A 3 -17.09 -4.57 -14.13
CA VAL A 3 -17.70 -3.23 -14.09
C VAL A 3 -16.62 -2.30 -13.55
N PRO A 4 -16.11 -1.33 -14.34
CA PRO A 4 -15.11 -0.40 -13.84
C PRO A 4 -15.79 0.52 -12.82
N LEU A 5 -15.46 0.36 -11.54
CA LEU A 5 -15.80 1.39 -10.57
C LEU A 5 -14.74 2.48 -10.64
N HIS A 6 -15.10 3.60 -11.26
CA HIS A 6 -14.32 4.83 -11.17
C HIS A 6 -14.42 5.38 -9.75
N LEU A 7 -13.40 5.10 -8.94
CA LEU A 7 -13.13 5.85 -7.72
C LEU A 7 -11.86 6.69 -7.96
N PRO A 8 -11.92 8.01 -7.80
CA PRO A 8 -10.71 8.78 -7.68
C PRO A 8 -10.02 8.33 -6.39
N VAL A 9 -8.90 7.61 -6.50
CA VAL A 9 -7.94 7.48 -5.41
C VAL A 9 -6.87 8.54 -5.67
N PRO A 10 -6.95 9.73 -5.06
CA PRO A 10 -5.93 10.72 -5.29
C PRO A 10 -4.61 10.29 -4.65
N VAL A 11 -3.53 10.31 -5.44
CA VAL A 11 -2.16 10.55 -4.95
C VAL A 11 -2.20 11.78 -4.06
N GLN A 12 -1.69 11.67 -2.83
CA GLN A 12 -1.24 12.82 -2.04
C GLN A 12 -2.14 14.06 -2.12
N VAL A 13 -3.46 13.90 -1.91
CA VAL A 13 -4.35 15.04 -1.71
C VAL A 13 -4.60 15.19 -0.21
N GLY A 14 -4.41 16.42 0.29
CA GLY A 14 -4.63 16.78 1.68
C GLY A 14 -5.94 16.21 2.26
N THR A 15 -5.88 15.81 3.52
CA THR A 15 -6.93 15.14 4.30
C THR A 15 -8.27 15.89 4.42
N ALA A 16 -8.39 17.11 3.89
CA ALA A 16 -9.65 17.84 3.75
C ALA A 16 -10.77 17.05 3.04
N VAL A 17 -10.44 15.95 2.37
CA VAL A 17 -11.40 15.08 1.66
C VAL A 17 -11.85 13.86 2.47
N VAL A 18 -11.29 13.54 3.65
CA VAL A 18 -11.58 12.27 4.34
C VAL A 18 -13.07 12.06 4.68
N PRO A 19 -13.81 13.03 5.26
CA PRO A 19 -15.26 12.86 5.50
C PRO A 19 -16.07 12.77 4.20
N LEU A 20 -15.65 13.49 3.16
CA LEU A 20 -16.29 13.52 1.84
C LEU A 20 -16.04 12.22 1.07
N PHE A 21 -14.83 11.67 1.15
CA PHE A 21 -14.40 10.39 0.61
C PHE A 21 -15.25 9.26 1.18
N PHE A 22 -15.38 9.18 2.51
CA PHE A 22 -16.25 8.18 3.12
C PHE A 22 -17.74 8.38 2.76
N LYS A 23 -18.24 9.62 2.67
CA LYS A 23 -19.60 9.89 2.19
C LYS A 23 -19.80 9.46 0.74
N MET A 24 -18.84 9.69 -0.15
CA MET A 24 -18.89 9.31 -1.56
C MET A 24 -18.83 7.77 -1.73
N LEU A 25 -18.00 7.10 -0.92
CA LEU A 25 -17.96 5.63 -0.80
C LEU A 25 -19.29 5.05 -0.30
N THR A 26 -20.02 5.71 0.59
CA THR A 26 -21.27 5.12 1.12
C THR A 26 -22.43 5.05 0.11
N ARG A 27 -22.51 5.95 -0.88
CA ARG A 27 -23.68 6.05 -1.78
C ARG A 27 -23.56 5.26 -3.08
N VAL A 28 -22.35 5.13 -3.63
CA VAL A 28 -22.11 4.46 -4.93
C VAL A 28 -21.57 3.03 -4.75
N ASN A 29 -21.00 2.72 -3.58
CA ASN A 29 -20.08 1.58 -3.45
C ASN A 29 -20.70 0.35 -2.77
N ARG A 30 -21.74 0.48 -1.94
CA ARG A 30 -22.37 -0.69 -1.28
C ARG A 30 -22.91 -1.70 -2.29
N VAL A 31 -23.53 -1.25 -3.38
CA VAL A 31 -24.12 -2.12 -4.39
C VAL A 31 -23.03 -2.76 -5.26
N ALA A 32 -22.03 -1.99 -5.70
CA ALA A 32 -20.97 -2.51 -6.56
C ALA A 32 -19.97 -3.41 -5.82
N ILE A 33 -19.62 -3.08 -4.58
CA ILE A 33 -18.86 -3.98 -3.70
C ILE A 33 -19.68 -5.25 -3.47
N SER A 34 -20.98 -5.18 -3.17
CA SER A 34 -21.78 -6.40 -2.97
C SER A 34 -21.85 -7.32 -4.21
N LEU A 35 -21.83 -6.77 -5.42
CA LEU A 35 -22.00 -7.54 -6.67
C LEU A 35 -20.72 -8.24 -7.14
N VAL A 36 -19.53 -7.72 -6.80
CA VAL A 36 -18.23 -8.31 -7.21
C VAL A 36 -17.50 -8.98 -6.02
N ALA A 37 -17.83 -8.61 -4.78
CA ALA A 37 -17.08 -9.05 -3.60
C ALA A 37 -17.32 -10.51 -3.19
N ALA A 38 -18.33 -11.24 -3.70
CA ALA A 38 -18.51 -12.64 -3.32
C ALA A 38 -17.23 -13.48 -3.50
N VAL A 39 -16.38 -13.11 -4.47
CA VAL A 39 -15.11 -13.79 -4.79
C VAL A 39 -13.86 -12.93 -4.58
N LEU A 40 -13.97 -11.59 -4.52
CA LEU A 40 -12.82 -10.70 -4.35
C LEU A 40 -12.58 -10.30 -2.88
N ILE A 41 -11.31 -10.02 -2.57
CA ILE A 41 -10.86 -9.31 -1.37
C ILE A 41 -10.50 -7.88 -1.78
N LEU A 42 -11.02 -6.89 -1.06
CA LEU A 42 -10.66 -5.49 -1.24
C LEU A 42 -9.65 -5.09 -0.16
N GLN A 43 -8.54 -4.49 -0.59
CA GLN A 43 -7.48 -3.98 0.28
C GLN A 43 -7.52 -2.45 0.34
N ALA A 44 -7.56 -1.90 1.55
CA ALA A 44 -7.38 -0.48 1.80
C ALA A 44 -5.93 -0.18 2.21
N CYS A 45 -5.53 1.09 2.22
CA CYS A 45 -4.20 1.49 2.67
C CYS A 45 -4.28 2.55 3.78
N ILE A 46 -3.46 2.38 4.81
CA ILE A 46 -3.17 3.37 5.85
C ILE A 46 -1.66 3.62 5.81
N PHE A 47 -1.25 4.67 5.11
CA PHE A 47 0.15 5.03 4.92
C PHE A 47 0.74 5.83 6.09
N GLU A 48 2.07 5.86 6.11
CA GLU A 48 3.03 6.61 6.94
C GLU A 48 2.99 8.13 6.74
N THR A 49 1.82 8.67 6.43
CA THR A 49 1.60 10.10 6.30
C THR A 49 0.35 10.52 7.07
N THR A 50 0.50 11.58 7.86
CA THR A 50 -0.59 12.29 8.49
C THR A 50 -0.50 13.76 8.15
N HIS A 51 -1.65 14.43 8.08
CA HIS A 51 -1.76 15.81 7.59
C HIS A 51 -2.48 16.69 8.60
N THR A 52 -2.24 18.00 8.55
CA THR A 52 -2.87 18.96 9.48
C THR A 52 -4.40 18.95 9.42
N ASP A 53 -5.03 18.60 8.29
CA ASP A 53 -6.49 18.66 8.19
C ASP A 53 -7.20 17.56 8.98
N ILE A 54 -6.49 16.55 9.51
CA ILE A 54 -7.10 15.59 10.45
C ILE A 54 -7.68 16.31 11.67
N SER A 55 -7.15 17.49 12.01
CA SER A 55 -7.67 18.32 13.11
C SER A 55 -9.02 18.96 12.85
N ASN A 56 -9.58 18.75 11.66
CA ASN A 56 -10.97 19.07 11.33
C ASN A 56 -11.91 17.86 11.43
N ILE A 57 -11.41 16.68 11.83
CA ILE A 57 -12.19 15.44 11.89
C ILE A 57 -12.54 15.15 13.35
N PRO A 58 -13.83 15.21 13.73
CA PRO A 58 -14.28 14.83 15.07
C PRO A 58 -13.95 13.37 15.36
N ILE A 59 -13.51 13.09 16.59
CA ILE A 59 -13.30 11.71 17.03
C ILE A 59 -14.67 11.12 17.40
N PRO A 60 -15.14 10.06 16.73
CA PRO A 60 -16.37 9.41 17.13
C PRO A 60 -16.23 8.71 18.48
N ALA A 61 -17.30 8.69 19.28
CA ALA A 61 -17.34 8.02 20.58
C ALA A 61 -16.86 6.55 20.51
N TRP A 62 -17.19 5.86 19.42
CA TRP A 62 -16.80 4.46 19.23
C TRP A 62 -15.29 4.24 19.07
N VAL A 63 -14.51 5.27 18.73
CA VAL A 63 -13.04 5.19 18.71
C VAL A 63 -12.54 5.16 20.14
N VAL A 64 -12.90 6.16 20.95
CA VAL A 64 -12.40 6.30 22.33
C VAL A 64 -12.90 5.18 23.24
N HIS A 65 -14.09 4.63 22.98
CA HIS A 65 -14.59 3.46 23.70
C HIS A 65 -13.75 2.20 23.49
N GLU A 66 -13.11 2.02 22.32
CA GLU A 66 -12.19 0.90 22.12
C GLU A 66 -10.99 0.96 23.08
N PHE A 67 -10.58 2.17 23.45
CA PHE A 67 -9.43 2.43 24.31
C PHE A 67 -9.83 2.76 25.76
N ASP A 68 -11.07 2.42 26.16
CA ASP A 68 -11.61 2.65 27.51
C ASP A 68 -11.50 4.11 27.99
N LEU A 69 -11.61 5.06 27.07
CA LEU A 69 -11.52 6.49 27.35
C LEU A 69 -12.88 7.18 27.48
N PRO A 70 -12.96 8.27 28.27
CA PRO A 70 -14.14 9.11 28.31
C PRO A 70 -14.36 9.79 26.95
N VAL A 71 -15.63 9.99 26.60
CA VAL A 71 -16.00 10.69 25.36
C VAL A 71 -15.78 12.18 25.55
N GLU A 72 -14.92 12.75 24.72
CA GLU A 72 -14.68 14.19 24.64
C GLU A 72 -15.12 14.71 23.26
N ALA A 73 -15.82 15.84 23.25
CA ALA A 73 -16.18 16.52 22.01
C ALA A 73 -14.97 17.27 21.42
N ARG A 74 -14.07 16.53 20.75
CA ARG A 74 -12.88 17.07 20.11
C ARG A 74 -12.59 16.42 18.75
N CYS A 75 -11.70 17.05 17.99
CA CYS A 75 -11.11 16.48 16.78
C CYS A 75 -9.78 15.77 17.09
N PHE A 76 -9.26 15.06 16.09
CA PHE A 76 -7.90 14.51 16.15
C PHE A 76 -6.86 15.65 16.25
N ARG A 77 -5.71 15.40 16.87
CA ARG A 77 -4.66 16.40 17.10
C ARG A 77 -3.40 16.03 16.35
N TYR A 78 -3.18 16.69 15.22
CA TYR A 78 -2.02 16.46 14.36
C TYR A 78 -0.68 16.54 15.13
N ASP A 79 -0.49 17.57 15.94
CA ASP A 79 0.72 17.76 16.76
C ASP A 79 0.98 16.62 17.73
N ARG A 80 -0.08 15.95 18.21
CA ARG A 80 0.02 14.86 19.18
C ARG A 80 0.37 13.52 18.55
N MET A 81 0.33 13.41 17.22
CA MET A 81 0.72 12.21 16.49
C MET A 81 2.21 12.17 16.11
N LEU A 82 2.94 13.28 16.29
CA LEU A 82 4.30 13.42 15.77
C LEU A 82 5.35 12.98 16.78
N PHE A 83 6.54 12.67 16.27
CA PHE A 83 7.74 12.49 17.09
C PHE A 83 8.09 13.78 17.83
N GLU A 84 8.30 13.67 19.15
CA GLU A 84 8.47 14.84 20.04
C GLU A 84 9.77 15.61 19.81
N ASP A 85 10.80 14.94 19.30
CA ASP A 85 12.09 15.54 18.93
C ASP A 85 12.03 16.29 17.58
N GLY A 86 10.87 16.29 16.92
CA GLY A 86 10.63 16.96 15.66
C GLY A 86 11.13 16.20 14.43
N ARG A 87 11.66 14.98 14.57
CA ARG A 87 12.04 14.18 13.41
C ARG A 87 10.79 13.82 12.58
N PHE A 88 10.98 13.78 11.27
CA PHE A 88 9.91 13.52 10.30
C PHE A 88 8.71 14.48 10.33
N VAL A 89 8.83 15.63 11.00
CA VAL A 89 7.88 16.73 10.84
C VAL A 89 8.06 17.33 9.44
N ASP A 90 6.96 17.55 8.74
CA ASP A 90 6.92 18.03 7.35
C ASP A 90 7.78 17.18 6.38
N HIS A 91 7.96 15.90 6.71
CA HIS A 91 8.83 14.98 5.97
C HIS A 91 8.49 14.87 4.48
N TRP A 92 7.20 14.88 4.17
CA TRP A 92 6.70 14.76 2.80
C TRP A 92 6.54 16.13 2.14
N GLN A 93 5.98 17.07 2.91
CA GLN A 93 5.81 18.49 2.58
C GLN A 93 5.30 19.20 3.83
N LYS A 94 5.22 20.54 3.77
CA LYS A 94 4.61 21.34 4.85
C LYS A 94 3.21 20.83 5.21
N GLY A 95 2.99 20.54 6.49
CA GLY A 95 1.75 19.99 7.03
C GLY A 95 1.52 18.51 6.71
N ALA A 96 2.56 17.76 6.33
CA ALA A 96 2.51 16.33 6.01
C ALA A 96 3.71 15.59 6.63
N SER A 97 3.47 14.88 7.73
CA SER A 97 4.50 14.26 8.56
C SER A 97 4.33 12.77 8.65
N VAL A 98 5.39 12.08 9.08
CA VAL A 98 5.29 10.70 9.54
C VAL A 98 4.64 10.69 10.93
N PRO A 99 3.55 9.93 11.14
CA PRO A 99 3.00 9.73 12.47
C PRO A 99 3.84 8.71 13.26
N ASP A 100 4.04 8.96 14.54
CA ASP A 100 4.72 8.08 15.48
C ASP A 100 3.70 7.13 16.12
N MET A 101 3.86 5.82 15.94
CA MET A 101 2.93 4.80 16.43
C MET A 101 2.90 4.71 17.97
N SER A 102 3.98 5.12 18.64
CA SER A 102 4.00 5.20 20.11
C SER A 102 3.10 6.29 20.67
N ARG A 103 2.69 7.25 19.83
CA ARG A 103 1.76 8.30 20.22
C ARG A 103 0.35 7.78 20.24
N PHE A 104 -0.30 7.95 21.39
CA PHE A 104 -1.67 7.52 21.57
C PHE A 104 -2.65 8.15 20.56
N GLU A 105 -2.46 9.41 20.17
CA GLU A 105 -3.29 10.05 19.15
C GLU A 105 -3.15 9.37 17.78
N THR A 106 -1.96 8.82 17.47
CA THR A 106 -1.74 8.02 16.25
C THR A 106 -2.55 6.74 16.29
N GLN A 107 -2.56 6.04 17.41
CA GLN A 107 -3.33 4.80 17.59
C GLN A 107 -4.85 5.05 17.42
N LEU A 108 -5.38 6.14 17.98
CA LEU A 108 -6.79 6.55 17.77
C LEU A 108 -7.09 6.77 16.28
N TRP A 109 -6.20 7.47 15.57
CA TRP A 109 -6.38 7.78 14.15
C TRP A 109 -6.32 6.51 13.28
N PHE A 110 -5.37 5.62 13.54
CA PHE A 110 -5.20 4.38 12.79
C PHE A 110 -6.37 3.42 13.01
N TYR A 111 -6.81 3.24 14.26
CA TYR A 111 -8.00 2.44 14.56
C TYR A 111 -9.26 3.04 13.91
N TYR A 112 -9.44 4.37 13.98
CA TYR A 112 -10.53 5.05 13.28
C TYR A 112 -10.55 4.70 11.79
N ARG A 113 -9.42 4.83 11.09
CA ARG A 113 -9.34 4.53 9.66
C ARG A 113 -9.60 3.07 9.36
N ALA A 114 -8.98 2.16 10.12
CA ALA A 114 -9.10 0.72 9.90
C ALA A 114 -10.55 0.24 10.05
N ARG A 115 -11.20 0.63 11.15
CA ARG A 115 -12.61 0.31 11.38
C ARG A 115 -13.51 0.85 10.27
N ARG A 116 -13.26 2.07 9.79
CA ARG A 116 -14.04 2.66 8.69
C ARG A 116 -13.88 1.88 7.38
N TYR A 117 -12.70 1.32 7.10
CA TYR A 117 -12.51 0.44 5.94
C TYR A 117 -13.23 -0.90 6.14
N ILE A 118 -13.14 -1.50 7.32
CA ILE A 118 -13.85 -2.76 7.63
C ILE A 118 -15.37 -2.58 7.46
N ASP A 119 -15.94 -1.49 7.99
CA ASP A 119 -17.37 -1.17 7.88
C ASP A 119 -17.82 -0.91 6.42
N LEU A 120 -16.88 -0.57 5.52
CA LEU A 120 -17.12 -0.43 4.09
C LEU A 120 -17.01 -1.76 3.31
N GLY A 121 -16.58 -2.85 3.97
CA GLY A 121 -16.44 -4.17 3.37
C GLY A 121 -15.03 -4.51 2.89
N PHE A 122 -14.01 -3.73 3.28
CA PHE A 122 -12.62 -4.13 3.06
C PHE A 122 -12.22 -5.25 4.03
N GLU A 123 -11.47 -6.21 3.51
CA GLU A 123 -11.03 -7.41 4.24
C GLU A 123 -9.50 -7.55 4.23
N ALA A 124 -8.81 -6.56 3.67
CA ALA A 124 -7.37 -6.40 3.79
C ALA A 124 -7.00 -4.93 4.04
N ILE A 125 -5.95 -4.69 4.83
CA ILE A 125 -5.38 -3.35 5.05
C ILE A 125 -3.86 -3.43 4.93
N HIS A 126 -3.32 -2.63 4.00
CA HIS A 126 -1.90 -2.34 3.92
C HIS A 126 -1.57 -1.17 4.86
N PHE A 127 -0.72 -1.42 5.85
CA PHE A 127 -0.15 -0.40 6.72
C PHE A 127 1.23 -0.07 6.18
N GLY A 128 1.43 1.10 5.58
CA GLY A 128 2.59 1.42 4.72
C GLY A 128 3.99 1.14 5.28
N GLN A 129 4.83 2.15 5.44
CA GLN A 129 6.18 1.98 6.00
C GLN A 129 6.11 1.89 7.54
N VAL A 130 5.73 0.71 8.05
CA VAL A 130 5.55 0.48 9.49
C VAL A 130 6.80 0.79 10.30
N MET A 131 7.97 0.36 9.83
CA MET A 131 9.24 0.61 10.52
C MET A 131 9.59 2.11 10.62
N LEU A 132 9.14 2.94 9.67
CA LEU A 132 9.33 4.38 9.72
C LEU A 132 8.47 5.02 10.82
N MET A 133 7.23 4.54 10.98
CA MET A 133 6.31 4.98 12.03
C MET A 133 6.65 4.41 13.41
N ASP A 134 7.45 3.34 13.45
CA ASP A 134 7.76 2.56 14.66
C ASP A 134 9.11 2.91 15.29
N ASP A 135 9.77 3.97 14.81
CA ASP A 135 11.14 4.31 15.19
C ASP A 135 11.30 4.72 16.66
N ASN A 136 10.19 4.92 17.40
CA ASN A 136 10.14 5.13 18.85
C ASN A 136 9.67 3.88 19.64
N ASP A 137 9.29 2.80 18.97
CA ASP A 137 8.72 1.59 19.55
C ASP A 137 9.49 0.35 19.08
N SER A 138 10.73 0.24 19.55
CA SER A 138 11.63 -0.87 19.21
C SER A 138 11.11 -2.25 19.63
N GLY A 139 10.10 -2.30 20.49
CA GLY A 139 9.43 -3.55 20.92
C GLY A 139 8.19 -3.90 20.09
N HIS A 140 7.81 -3.04 19.14
CA HIS A 140 6.62 -3.17 18.29
C HIS A 140 5.32 -3.32 19.12
N VAL A 141 5.31 -2.78 20.34
CA VAL A 141 4.23 -2.97 21.32
C VAL A 141 2.95 -2.31 20.81
N HIS A 142 3.06 -1.11 20.26
CA HIS A 142 1.93 -0.32 19.80
C HIS A 142 1.38 -0.81 18.46
N TRP A 143 2.23 -1.28 17.54
CA TRP A 143 1.73 -1.97 16.36
C TRP A 143 1.02 -3.27 16.69
N ARG A 144 1.55 -4.05 17.65
CA ARG A 144 0.89 -5.28 18.09
C ARG A 144 -0.49 -4.99 18.67
N ASP A 145 -0.59 -4.09 19.64
CA ASP A 145 -1.87 -3.70 20.24
C ASP A 145 -2.86 -3.15 19.18
N MET A 146 -2.40 -2.28 18.28
CA MET A 146 -3.24 -1.73 17.22
C MET A 146 -3.77 -2.82 16.29
N LEU A 147 -2.92 -3.73 15.83
CA LEU A 147 -3.31 -4.84 14.95
C LEU A 147 -4.25 -5.83 15.68
N GLU A 148 -4.01 -6.12 16.95
CA GLU A 148 -4.89 -6.96 17.77
C GLU A 148 -6.30 -6.36 17.87
N ARG A 149 -6.43 -5.07 18.19
CA ARG A 149 -7.73 -4.37 18.25
C ARG A 149 -8.45 -4.39 16.91
N VAL A 150 -7.73 -4.08 15.83
CA VAL A 150 -8.30 -4.07 14.49
C VAL A 150 -8.76 -5.47 14.05
N ARG A 151 -7.97 -6.51 14.31
CA ARG A 151 -8.35 -7.91 14.05
C ARG A 151 -9.53 -8.35 14.93
N ALA A 152 -9.58 -7.95 16.20
CA ALA A 152 -10.69 -8.24 17.10
C ALA A 152 -12.00 -7.60 16.61
N TYR A 153 -11.95 -6.37 16.09
CA TYR A 153 -13.09 -5.73 15.44
C TYR A 153 -13.47 -6.47 14.15
N ALA A 154 -12.51 -6.76 13.27
CA ALA A 154 -12.75 -7.48 12.01
C ALA A 154 -13.40 -8.85 12.22
N LYS A 155 -13.02 -9.58 13.28
CA LYS A 155 -13.61 -10.88 13.64
C LYS A 155 -15.13 -10.83 13.85
N ARG A 156 -15.68 -9.66 14.19
CA ARG A 156 -17.12 -9.46 14.45
C ARG A 156 -17.83 -8.73 13.32
N HIS A 157 -17.09 -7.92 12.53
CA HIS A 157 -17.68 -6.92 11.64
C HIS A 157 -17.24 -7.04 10.18
N ALA A 158 -16.08 -7.64 9.90
CA ALA A 158 -15.65 -7.90 8.53
C ALA A 158 -16.55 -8.98 7.92
N ARG A 159 -16.78 -8.89 6.61
CA ARG A 159 -17.72 -9.77 5.90
C ARG A 159 -17.41 -11.27 6.05
N ARG A 160 -16.12 -11.64 6.13
CA ARG A 160 -15.67 -13.01 6.39
C ARG A 160 -15.05 -13.18 7.78
N ASN A 161 -15.35 -12.28 8.71
CA ASN A 161 -14.83 -12.30 10.08
C ASN A 161 -13.30 -12.41 10.15
N PHE A 162 -12.62 -11.83 9.15
CA PHE A 162 -11.19 -11.95 8.96
C PHE A 162 -10.64 -10.66 8.35
N LEU A 163 -9.39 -10.34 8.66
CA LEU A 163 -8.65 -9.23 8.07
C LEU A 163 -7.22 -9.66 7.76
N LEU A 164 -6.84 -9.53 6.50
CA LEU A 164 -5.45 -9.63 6.07
C LEU A 164 -4.74 -8.30 6.31
N CYS A 165 -3.57 -8.34 6.94
CA CYS A 165 -2.74 -7.18 7.16
C CYS A 165 -1.36 -7.42 6.53
N ASP A 166 -0.88 -6.43 5.79
CA ASP A 166 0.48 -6.40 5.26
C ASP A 166 1.09 -5.02 5.46
N ALA A 167 2.39 -4.93 5.22
CA ALA A 167 3.13 -3.69 5.35
C ALA A 167 4.35 -3.66 4.43
N HIS A 168 4.87 -2.44 4.22
CA HIS A 168 6.17 -2.22 3.59
C HIS A 168 7.28 -2.57 4.60
N THR A 169 7.63 -3.85 4.64
CA THR A 169 8.65 -4.41 5.54
C THR A 169 9.14 -5.75 4.99
N SER A 170 10.34 -6.19 5.40
CA SER A 170 10.77 -7.58 5.24
C SER A 170 10.28 -8.48 6.39
N GLY A 171 9.65 -7.89 7.41
CA GLY A 171 8.91 -8.59 8.44
C GLY A 171 9.10 -8.04 9.84
N VAL A 172 8.08 -8.21 10.67
CA VAL A 172 8.06 -7.79 12.08
C VAL A 172 7.47 -8.94 12.88
N ALA A 173 8.23 -9.42 13.87
CA ALA A 173 7.82 -10.48 14.75
C ALA A 173 8.18 -10.14 16.19
N VAL A 174 7.35 -10.59 17.14
CA VAL A 174 7.72 -10.57 18.55
C VAL A 174 7.48 -11.93 19.16
N ASP A 175 8.49 -12.44 19.87
CA ASP A 175 8.49 -13.78 20.46
C ASP A 175 8.18 -14.90 19.43
N GLY A 176 8.60 -14.69 18.17
CA GLY A 176 8.36 -15.62 17.07
C GLY A 176 6.96 -15.53 16.44
N GLU A 177 6.09 -14.64 16.93
CA GLU A 177 4.78 -14.35 16.35
C GLU A 177 4.86 -13.15 15.40
N LEU A 178 4.48 -13.38 14.14
CA LEU A 178 4.45 -12.36 13.09
C LEU A 178 3.27 -11.42 13.29
N LEU A 179 3.47 -10.13 13.02
CA LEU A 179 2.40 -9.12 13.09
C LEU A 179 1.51 -9.11 11.84
N PHE A 180 2.08 -9.46 10.67
CA PHE A 180 1.43 -9.38 9.37
C PHE A 180 1.18 -10.77 8.77
N ASP A 181 0.20 -10.85 7.86
CA ASP A 181 -0.20 -12.10 7.19
C ASP A 181 0.59 -12.35 5.89
N PHE A 182 1.16 -11.30 5.31
CA PHE A 182 2.11 -11.31 4.20
C PHE A 182 2.87 -9.97 4.17
N HIS A 183 3.93 -9.87 3.38
CA HIS A 183 4.67 -8.61 3.20
C HIS A 183 4.38 -7.97 1.84
N SER A 184 4.52 -6.66 1.74
CA SER A 184 4.53 -5.94 0.47
C SER A 184 5.81 -5.12 0.34
N PHE A 185 6.35 -5.02 -0.86
CA PHE A 185 7.57 -4.24 -1.09
C PHE A 185 7.61 -3.69 -2.52
N PRO A 186 8.34 -2.60 -2.78
CA PRO A 186 8.68 -2.20 -4.15
C PRO A 186 9.59 -3.24 -4.82
N LEU A 187 9.61 -3.27 -6.15
CA LEU A 187 10.48 -4.20 -6.88
C LEU A 187 11.97 -3.91 -6.69
N ARG A 188 12.33 -2.63 -6.49
CA ARG A 188 13.72 -2.16 -6.45
C ARG A 188 14.46 -2.55 -7.72
N THR A 189 13.98 -2.06 -8.86
CA THR A 189 14.63 -2.31 -10.15
C THR A 189 16.03 -1.70 -10.18
N LYS A 190 17.00 -2.41 -10.76
CA LYS A 190 18.36 -1.93 -10.98
C LYS A 190 18.58 -1.56 -12.45
N ASP A 191 19.06 -0.36 -12.72
CA ASP A 191 19.42 0.07 -14.08
C ASP A 191 20.62 -0.72 -14.63
N VAL A 192 20.58 -1.07 -15.91
CA VAL A 192 21.71 -1.62 -16.67
C VAL A 192 22.42 -0.47 -17.39
N ILE A 193 23.50 0.06 -16.81
CA ILE A 193 24.12 1.33 -17.24
C ILE A 193 24.52 1.33 -18.72
N GLU A 194 24.96 0.19 -19.24
CA GLU A 194 25.41 0.04 -20.63
C GLU A 194 24.24 -0.01 -21.63
N LYS A 195 23.00 -0.16 -21.15
CA LYS A 195 21.81 -0.32 -21.98
C LYS A 195 20.69 0.63 -21.51
N PRO A 196 20.59 1.82 -22.11
CA PRO A 196 19.60 2.83 -21.75
C PRO A 196 18.18 2.27 -21.60
N GLN A 197 17.51 2.68 -20.52
CA GLN A 197 16.16 2.26 -20.12
C GLN A 197 16.00 0.80 -19.67
N GLU A 198 17.00 -0.07 -19.87
CA GLU A 198 16.93 -1.46 -19.39
C GLU A 198 17.11 -1.50 -17.87
N VAL A 199 16.25 -2.28 -17.20
CA VAL A 199 16.38 -2.58 -15.77
C VAL A 199 16.25 -4.07 -15.52
N ILE A 200 16.87 -4.53 -14.45
CA ILE A 200 16.85 -5.93 -13.99
C ILE A 200 16.47 -6.02 -12.52
N LEU A 201 15.98 -7.19 -12.11
CA LEU A 201 15.82 -7.53 -10.70
C LEU A 201 17.09 -8.22 -10.22
N VAL A 202 17.58 -7.82 -9.04
CA VAL A 202 18.73 -8.48 -8.43
C VAL A 202 18.60 -8.48 -6.92
N GLN A 203 18.78 -9.67 -6.35
CA GLN A 203 18.78 -9.87 -4.91
C GLN A 203 19.87 -9.02 -4.24
N GLY A 204 19.49 -8.36 -3.14
CA GLY A 204 20.41 -7.50 -2.39
C GLY A 204 20.66 -6.14 -3.04
N HIS A 205 20.00 -5.81 -4.15
CA HIS A 205 20.01 -4.44 -4.66
C HIS A 205 19.19 -3.53 -3.74
N LEU A 206 19.83 -2.49 -3.19
CA LEU A 206 19.22 -1.59 -2.21
C LEU A 206 18.64 -2.39 -1.03
N ASP A 207 17.45 -2.03 -0.60
CA ASP A 207 16.66 -2.68 0.44
C ASP A 207 15.71 -3.76 -0.11
N SER A 208 15.91 -4.28 -1.34
CA SER A 208 15.03 -5.29 -1.94
C SER A 208 14.70 -6.46 -0.99
N ILE A 209 13.45 -6.92 -0.99
CA ILE A 209 12.93 -7.97 -0.11
C ILE A 209 13.36 -9.40 -0.48
N TYR A 210 13.89 -9.63 -1.69
CA TYR A 210 14.21 -10.96 -2.21
C TYR A 210 15.09 -11.79 -1.25
N GLY A 211 14.57 -12.93 -0.80
CA GLY A 211 15.19 -13.84 0.17
C GLY A 211 15.24 -13.32 1.62
N LYS A 212 14.52 -12.24 1.93
CA LYS A 212 14.53 -11.59 3.26
C LYS A 212 13.18 -11.61 3.98
N SER A 213 12.13 -12.16 3.36
CA SER A 213 10.80 -12.22 3.97
C SER A 213 10.85 -13.07 5.24
N LEU A 214 10.61 -12.46 6.39
CA LEU A 214 10.65 -13.11 7.70
C LEU A 214 9.53 -14.15 7.81
N GLY A 215 9.86 -15.33 8.35
CA GLY A 215 8.89 -16.32 8.79
C GLY A 215 8.70 -16.33 10.30
N GLY A 216 7.81 -17.22 10.75
CA GLY A 216 7.39 -17.32 12.13
C GLY A 216 5.97 -17.87 12.21
N LYS A 217 5.34 -17.74 13.38
CA LYS A 217 3.94 -18.08 13.57
C LYS A 217 3.07 -16.92 13.11
N THR A 218 2.23 -17.16 12.11
CA THR A 218 1.32 -16.14 11.57
C THR A 218 0.23 -15.77 12.58
N PRO A 219 -0.40 -14.60 12.41
CA PRO A 219 -1.58 -14.21 13.19
C PRO A 219 -2.74 -15.21 13.13
N SER A 220 -2.83 -15.98 12.03
CA SER A 220 -3.82 -17.04 11.86
C SER A 220 -3.42 -18.40 12.46
N GLY A 221 -2.22 -18.50 13.03
CA GLY A 221 -1.78 -19.62 13.87
C GLY A 221 -0.94 -20.70 13.20
N TRP A 222 -0.72 -20.65 11.88
CA TRP A 222 0.22 -21.54 11.18
C TRP A 222 1.64 -20.96 11.16
N THR A 223 2.65 -21.82 11.06
CA THR A 223 4.06 -21.43 11.05
C THR A 223 4.66 -21.59 9.66
N CYS A 224 5.61 -20.73 9.31
CA CYS A 224 6.37 -20.80 8.07
C CYS A 224 7.81 -20.33 8.25
N GLU A 225 8.69 -20.78 7.36
CA GLU A 225 10.08 -20.29 7.28
C GLU A 225 10.16 -18.89 6.67
N HIS A 226 9.27 -18.61 5.71
CA HIS A 226 9.13 -17.32 5.04
C HIS A 226 7.66 -17.03 4.78
N LEU A 227 7.19 -15.82 5.10
CA LEU A 227 5.88 -15.36 4.64
C LEU A 227 5.88 -15.13 3.13
N PRO A 228 4.74 -15.39 2.45
CA PRO A 228 4.56 -14.89 1.09
C PRO A 228 4.63 -13.36 1.09
N TYR A 229 5.04 -12.81 -0.05
CA TYR A 229 5.07 -11.36 -0.21
C TYR A 229 4.68 -10.92 -1.61
N LEU A 230 4.27 -9.66 -1.72
CA LEU A 230 3.98 -9.00 -2.99
C LEU A 230 5.09 -8.02 -3.31
N VAL A 231 5.54 -7.99 -4.57
CA VAL A 231 6.35 -6.91 -5.10
C VAL A 231 5.59 -6.11 -6.15
N GLU A 232 5.70 -4.78 -6.08
CA GLU A 232 4.96 -3.88 -6.97
C GLU A 232 5.85 -2.85 -7.65
N LEU A 233 5.41 -2.37 -8.81
CA LEU A 233 5.96 -1.16 -9.43
C LEU A 233 5.46 0.04 -8.62
N ASP A 234 6.36 0.59 -7.81
CA ASP A 234 6.06 1.65 -6.84
C ASP A 234 5.95 3.05 -7.46
N ASN A 235 5.28 3.96 -6.75
CA ASN A 235 4.93 5.31 -7.19
C ASN A 235 5.26 6.41 -6.16
N TYR A 236 6.48 6.96 -6.17
CA TYR A 236 6.89 7.99 -5.18
C TYR A 236 7.48 9.28 -5.76
N GLY A 237 7.81 9.36 -7.04
CA GLY A 237 8.16 10.65 -7.67
C GLY A 237 9.05 10.54 -8.91
N VAL A 238 9.66 11.66 -9.28
CA VAL A 238 10.62 11.76 -10.40
C VAL A 238 11.81 12.57 -9.92
N LYS A 239 13.02 12.19 -10.33
CA LYS A 239 14.25 12.96 -10.03
C LYS A 239 14.85 13.57 -11.29
N LYS A 240 15.56 12.77 -12.06
CA LYS A 240 16.27 13.18 -13.29
C LYS A 240 15.97 12.17 -14.38
N PRO A 241 14.81 12.29 -15.05
CA PRO A 241 14.43 11.42 -16.15
C PRO A 241 15.61 11.11 -17.09
N VAL A 242 15.65 9.87 -17.57
CA VAL A 242 16.67 9.32 -18.49
C VAL A 242 18.10 9.26 -17.94
N SER A 243 18.29 9.50 -16.63
CA SER A 243 19.59 9.35 -15.96
C SER A 243 19.65 8.03 -15.19
N GLY A 244 20.46 7.08 -15.67
CA GLY A 244 20.66 5.79 -15.01
C GLY A 244 21.49 5.87 -13.73
N GLY A 245 21.35 4.87 -12.87
CA GLY A 245 22.17 4.67 -11.67
C GLY A 245 21.76 5.51 -10.46
N ILE A 246 20.55 6.10 -10.48
CA ILE A 246 20.02 6.85 -9.35
C ILE A 246 19.35 5.86 -8.37
N PRO A 247 19.82 5.71 -7.13
CA PRO A 247 19.22 4.79 -6.17
C PRO A 247 17.71 5.01 -6.04
N TYR A 248 16.96 3.92 -6.07
CA TYR A 248 15.50 3.83 -6.10
C TYR A 248 14.86 4.21 -7.44
N TYR A 249 15.40 5.17 -8.20
CA TYR A 249 14.73 5.72 -9.39
C TYR A 249 15.18 5.04 -10.69
N SER A 250 14.36 4.13 -11.22
CA SER A 250 14.54 3.47 -12.51
C SER A 250 14.75 4.49 -13.63
N TRP A 251 15.99 4.63 -14.10
CA TRP A 251 16.38 5.68 -15.06
C TRP A 251 15.88 7.08 -14.71
N GLY A 252 15.85 7.41 -13.41
CA GLY A 252 15.46 8.71 -12.89
C GLY A 252 13.95 8.95 -12.74
N TRP A 253 13.12 7.96 -13.05
CA TRP A 253 11.69 7.92 -12.76
C TRP A 253 11.40 7.01 -11.55
N ASN A 254 10.21 7.10 -10.95
CA ASN A 254 9.73 5.97 -10.15
C ASN A 254 9.39 4.77 -11.04
N GLU A 255 9.25 3.60 -10.44
CA GLU A 255 9.17 2.33 -11.16
C GLU A 255 7.95 2.26 -12.10
N ILE A 256 6.76 2.70 -11.66
CA ILE A 256 5.59 2.65 -12.53
C ILE A 256 5.63 3.67 -13.67
N THR A 257 6.21 4.85 -13.45
CA THR A 257 6.31 5.87 -14.51
C THR A 257 7.37 5.47 -15.51
N TRP A 258 8.50 4.92 -15.06
CA TRP A 258 9.48 4.28 -15.93
C TRP A 258 8.81 3.20 -16.77
N PHE A 259 8.10 2.26 -16.14
CA PHE A 259 7.41 1.17 -16.84
C PHE A 259 6.41 1.71 -17.88
N ALA A 260 5.56 2.66 -17.50
CA ALA A 260 4.58 3.27 -18.40
C ALA A 260 5.22 4.02 -19.58
N SER A 261 6.45 4.53 -19.41
CA SER A 261 7.18 5.23 -20.47
C SER A 261 7.88 4.31 -21.49
N GLN A 262 7.93 3.01 -21.23
CA GLN A 262 8.55 2.04 -22.16
C GLN A 262 7.61 1.69 -23.31
N PRO A 263 8.11 1.22 -24.48
CA PRO A 263 7.29 0.65 -25.53
C PRO A 263 6.39 -0.52 -25.07
N GLU A 264 5.25 -0.73 -25.72
CA GLU A 264 4.26 -1.75 -25.31
C GLU A 264 4.83 -3.17 -25.28
N ASP A 265 5.59 -3.55 -26.31
CA ASP A 265 6.27 -4.84 -26.40
C ASP A 265 7.29 -5.01 -25.27
N TYR A 266 8.05 -3.97 -24.93
CA TYR A 266 8.95 -3.99 -23.79
C TYR A 266 8.20 -4.14 -22.46
N ARG A 267 7.10 -3.40 -22.26
CA ARG A 267 6.25 -3.56 -21.06
C ARG A 267 5.75 -5.00 -20.93
N ASN A 268 5.30 -5.60 -22.03
CA ASN A 268 4.83 -6.97 -22.06
C ASN A 268 5.94 -7.98 -21.72
N HIS A 269 7.12 -7.81 -22.33
CA HIS A 269 8.30 -8.63 -22.03
C HIS A 269 8.72 -8.48 -20.57
N TRP A 270 8.75 -7.25 -20.05
CA TRP A 270 9.19 -6.97 -18.68
C TRP A 270 8.27 -7.60 -17.64
N LEU A 271 6.94 -7.59 -17.84
CA LEU A 271 6.00 -8.26 -16.94
C LEU A 271 6.24 -9.78 -16.88
N ARG A 272 6.55 -10.41 -18.03
CA ARG A 272 6.92 -11.83 -18.09
C ARG A 272 8.25 -12.07 -17.36
N TYR A 273 9.27 -11.28 -17.69
CA TYR A 273 10.58 -11.36 -17.06
C TYR A 273 10.49 -11.25 -15.53
N ALA A 274 9.79 -10.24 -15.00
CA ALA A 274 9.66 -10.05 -13.56
C ALA A 274 8.90 -11.20 -12.87
N TRP A 275 7.89 -11.75 -13.53
CA TRP A 275 7.20 -12.94 -13.04
C TRP A 275 8.12 -14.16 -13.01
N ASP A 276 8.76 -14.50 -14.13
CA ASP A 276 9.62 -15.67 -14.25
C ASP A 276 10.81 -15.57 -13.29
N TRP A 277 11.42 -14.39 -13.20
CA TRP A 277 12.53 -14.13 -12.28
C TRP A 277 12.15 -14.43 -10.82
N LEU A 278 10.96 -14.01 -10.37
CA LEU A 278 10.47 -14.34 -9.03
C LEU A 278 10.28 -15.84 -8.84
N ARG A 279 9.70 -16.54 -9.83
CA ARG A 279 9.50 -18.00 -9.75
C ARG A 279 10.84 -18.75 -9.64
N GLU A 280 11.87 -18.26 -10.31
CA GLU A 280 13.21 -18.86 -10.31
C GLU A 280 14.04 -18.50 -9.06
N ASN A 281 13.97 -17.25 -8.59
CA ASN A 281 14.91 -16.73 -7.58
C ASN A 281 14.33 -16.65 -6.17
N ASP A 282 13.01 -16.44 -6.02
CA ASP A 282 12.34 -16.43 -4.71
C ASP A 282 10.84 -16.75 -4.85
N PRO A 283 10.47 -18.04 -4.76
CA PRO A 283 9.10 -18.48 -5.03
C PRO A 283 8.06 -18.00 -3.99
N ASN A 284 8.49 -17.43 -2.84
CA ASN A 284 7.58 -16.79 -1.89
C ASN A 284 7.08 -15.42 -2.37
N GLY A 285 7.79 -14.79 -3.32
CA GLY A 285 7.48 -13.47 -3.85
C GLY A 285 6.58 -13.49 -5.07
N TRP A 286 5.52 -12.69 -5.08
CA TRP A 286 4.56 -12.60 -6.17
C TRP A 286 4.50 -11.20 -6.76
N LEU A 287 4.50 -11.12 -8.10
CA LEU A 287 4.34 -9.83 -8.78
C LEU A 287 2.90 -9.34 -8.64
N LYS A 288 2.73 -8.19 -7.99
CA LYS A 288 1.47 -7.44 -8.00
C LYS A 288 1.34 -6.72 -9.34
N MET A 289 0.65 -7.38 -10.27
CA MET A 289 0.44 -6.89 -11.62
C MET A 289 -0.12 -5.45 -11.62
N PRO A 290 0.51 -4.51 -12.34
CA PRO A 290 0.04 -3.13 -12.39
C PRO A 290 -1.26 -3.10 -13.22
N THR A 291 -2.38 -2.74 -12.59
CA THR A 291 -3.68 -2.60 -13.29
C THR A 291 -4.09 -1.15 -13.39
N GLN A 292 -4.03 -0.42 -12.27
CA GLN A 292 -4.22 1.02 -12.23
C GLN A 292 -3.26 1.64 -11.23
N ARG A 293 -2.49 2.63 -11.68
CA ARG A 293 -1.51 3.31 -10.84
C ARG A 293 -1.36 4.76 -11.24
N CYS A 294 -0.93 5.57 -10.28
CA CYS A 294 -0.71 6.98 -10.54
C CYS A 294 0.68 7.19 -11.14
N LEU A 295 0.75 8.06 -12.14
CA LEU A 295 1.99 8.41 -12.79
C LEU A 295 2.54 9.70 -12.19
N ALA A 296 3.85 9.73 -11.99
CA ALA A 296 4.55 10.94 -11.59
C ALA A 296 4.99 11.70 -12.85
N GLY A 297 4.88 13.03 -12.82
CA GLY A 297 5.13 13.86 -14.00
C GLY A 297 3.97 13.83 -15.01
N HIS A 298 4.24 14.35 -16.21
CA HIS A 298 3.25 14.45 -17.30
C HIS A 298 3.67 13.58 -18.48
N LEU A 299 3.77 12.26 -18.27
CA LEU A 299 3.98 11.32 -19.37
C LEU A 299 2.83 11.46 -20.36
N GLU A 300 3.07 12.15 -21.48
CA GLU A 300 2.08 12.43 -22.54
C GLU A 300 0.75 12.99 -22.00
N ARG A 301 0.81 13.84 -20.96
CA ARG A 301 -0.36 14.41 -20.25
C ARG A 301 -1.24 13.40 -19.50
N ARG A 302 -0.86 12.13 -19.42
CA ARG A 302 -1.55 11.12 -18.60
C ARG A 302 -1.12 11.24 -17.14
N LYS A 303 -2.10 11.17 -16.24
CA LYS A 303 -1.88 11.16 -14.78
C LYS A 303 -1.95 9.76 -14.19
N TRP A 304 -2.42 8.80 -14.98
CA TRP A 304 -2.71 7.44 -14.57
C TRP A 304 -2.27 6.46 -15.63
N TYR A 305 -1.75 5.33 -15.16
CA TYR A 305 -1.57 4.12 -15.92
C TYR A 305 -2.82 3.26 -15.77
N HIS A 306 -3.33 2.77 -16.90
CA HIS A 306 -4.44 1.84 -16.98
C HIS A 306 -4.02 0.64 -17.83
N ALA A 307 -3.95 -0.55 -17.27
CA ALA A 307 -3.56 -1.75 -18.01
C ALA A 307 -4.58 -2.16 -19.07
N ASN A 308 -5.81 -1.63 -19.01
CA ASN A 308 -6.90 -1.97 -19.92
C ASN A 308 -6.47 -1.96 -21.39
N THR A 309 -7.05 -2.87 -22.16
CA THR A 309 -6.94 -2.82 -23.62
C THR A 309 -7.54 -1.50 -24.11
N GLN A 310 -6.76 -0.76 -24.88
CA GLN A 310 -7.16 0.51 -25.45
C GLN A 310 -8.38 0.29 -26.36
N SER A 311 -9.44 1.04 -26.10
CA SER A 311 -10.72 0.91 -26.79
C SER A 311 -11.53 2.19 -26.63
N PRO A 312 -12.67 2.37 -27.32
CA PRO A 312 -13.54 3.52 -27.09
C PRO A 312 -14.00 3.68 -25.62
N ALA A 313 -14.10 2.58 -24.87
CA ALA A 313 -14.48 2.60 -23.45
C ALA A 313 -13.29 2.84 -22.50
N ALA A 314 -12.06 2.64 -22.99
CA ALA A 314 -10.82 2.85 -22.25
C ALA A 314 -9.77 3.50 -23.17
N PRO A 315 -9.95 4.77 -23.57
CA PRO A 315 -9.10 5.41 -24.57
C PRO A 315 -7.65 5.61 -24.10
N ASP A 316 -7.44 5.69 -22.77
CA ASP A 316 -6.12 5.84 -22.13
C ASP A 316 -5.49 4.49 -21.71
N GLY A 317 -6.01 3.37 -22.21
CA GLY A 317 -5.46 2.04 -21.96
C GLY A 317 -4.02 1.89 -22.48
N PHE A 318 -3.20 1.18 -21.72
CA PHE A 318 -1.80 0.86 -22.06
C PHE A 318 -1.64 -0.55 -22.68
N ASN A 319 -2.73 -1.31 -22.85
CA ASN A 319 -2.77 -2.62 -23.53
C ASN A 319 -2.15 -3.83 -22.79
N GLN A 320 -1.88 -3.74 -21.48
CA GLN A 320 -1.30 -4.86 -20.71
C GLN A 320 -2.33 -5.89 -20.22
N GLU A 321 -3.64 -5.64 -20.33
CA GLU A 321 -4.71 -6.51 -19.81
C GLU A 321 -4.60 -7.96 -20.32
N LYS A 322 -4.35 -8.15 -21.61
CA LYS A 322 -4.21 -9.48 -22.21
C LYS A 322 -2.94 -10.19 -21.74
N THR A 323 -1.82 -9.47 -21.70
CA THR A 323 -0.53 -9.99 -21.23
C THR A 323 -0.60 -10.42 -19.76
N ILE A 324 -1.18 -9.58 -18.89
CA ILE A 324 -1.39 -9.90 -17.47
C ILE A 324 -2.24 -11.16 -17.33
N ARG A 325 -3.35 -11.25 -18.07
CA ARG A 325 -4.20 -12.45 -18.06
C ARG A 325 -3.42 -13.69 -18.48
N GLN A 326 -2.65 -13.59 -19.56
CA GLN A 326 -1.85 -14.68 -20.09
C GLN A 326 -0.86 -15.20 -19.04
N ILE A 327 -0.08 -14.31 -18.43
CA ILE A 327 0.91 -14.66 -17.38
C ILE A 327 0.25 -15.42 -16.23
N TRP A 328 -0.93 -14.98 -15.76
CA TRP A 328 -1.62 -15.64 -14.65
C TRP A 328 -2.29 -16.98 -15.02
N THR A 329 -2.67 -17.18 -16.27
CA THR A 329 -3.36 -18.41 -16.69
C THR A 329 -2.42 -19.52 -17.14
N GLU A 330 -1.19 -19.17 -17.50
CA GLU A 330 -0.14 -20.13 -17.83
C GLU A 330 0.39 -20.72 -16.51
N LYS A 331 0.27 -22.05 -16.37
CA LYS A 331 0.71 -22.80 -15.20
C LYS A 331 2.14 -23.28 -15.37
#